data_AF-A0A6P0TV18-F1
#
_entry.id   AF-A0A6P0TV18-F1
#
_cell.length_a   1.000
_cell.length_b   1.000
_cell.length_c   1.000
_cell.angle_alpha   90.00
_cell.angle_beta   90.00
_cell.angle_gamma   90.00
#
_symmetry.space_group_name_H-M   'P 1'
#
loop_
_entity.id
_entity.type
_entity.pdbx_description
1 polymer ?
#
loop_
_entity_poly.entity_id
_entity_poly.type
_entity_poly.pdbx_seq_one_letter_code
_entity_poly.pdbx_strand_id
1 'polypeptide(L)'
;MLPHKTRLEICQELRSRHKYTPVLFLTAKDTVGDRVTGLDAGADDYLVKPFELRELLARVWALLRRPQSIETSTTEQHLQVADLELDIENQVAYRGGQIINLSEKECQLLAYFMTKKSGLKPPLSRG
;
A
#
# COMPACT_ATOMS: atom_id res chain seq x y z
N MET A 1 22.43 -6.13 20.13
CA MET A 1 21.84 -4.78 20.17
C MET A 1 22.39 -4.03 18.97
N LEU A 2 21.58 -3.24 18.25
CA LEU A 2 22.18 -2.29 17.31
C LEU A 2 22.99 -1.27 18.13
N PRO A 3 24.17 -0.85 17.66
CA PRO A 3 24.92 0.18 18.35
C PRO A 3 24.04 1.43 18.48
N HIS A 4 23.95 1.95 19.70
CA HIS A 4 23.32 3.23 20.09
C HIS A 4 21.79 3.29 20.28
N LYS A 5 20.99 2.33 19.81
CA LYS A 5 19.52 2.34 20.05
C LYS A 5 18.93 0.95 20.28
N THR A 6 17.95 0.87 21.17
CA THR A 6 17.16 -0.34 21.37
C THR A 6 16.13 -0.50 20.26
N ARG A 7 15.69 -1.74 20.00
CA ARG A 7 14.62 -2.03 19.03
C ARG A 7 13.31 -1.28 19.34
N LEU A 8 13.04 -1.03 20.63
CA LEU A 8 11.85 -0.33 21.09
C LEU A 8 11.95 1.17 20.77
N GLU A 9 13.09 1.80 21.06
CA GLU A 9 13.36 3.19 20.71
C GLU A 9 13.24 3.43 19.19
N ILE A 10 13.77 2.51 18.38
CA ILE A 10 13.66 2.58 16.93
C ILE A 10 12.19 2.52 16.49
N CYS A 11 11.40 1.61 17.06
CA CYS A 11 9.99 1.47 16.72
C CYS A 11 9.20 2.72 17.11
N GLN A 12 9.41 3.25 18.31
CA GLN A 12 8.77 4.48 18.79
C GLN A 12 9.11 5.68 17.91
N GLU A 13 10.38 5.83 17.51
CA GLU A 13 10.81 6.89 16.59
C GLU A 13 10.19 6.75 15.19
N LEU A 14 10.03 5.52 14.68
CA LEU A 14 9.34 5.31 13.42
C LEU A 14 7.86 5.71 13.52
N ARG A 15 7.19 5.36 14.62
CA ARG A 15 5.78 5.71 14.86
C ARG A 15 5.58 7.22 15.03
N SER A 16 6.53 7.94 15.63
CA SER A 16 6.45 9.41 15.79
C SER A 16 6.54 10.18 14.47
N ARG A 17 7.01 9.56 13.37
CA ARG A 17 7.16 10.20 12.05
C ARG A 17 5.87 10.18 11.20
N HIS A 18 4.74 9.72 11.76
CA HIS A 18 3.40 9.70 11.13
C HIS A 18 3.31 9.05 9.75
N LYS A 19 4.26 8.17 9.40
CA LYS A 19 4.19 7.30 8.23
C LYS A 19 4.12 5.86 8.71
N TYR A 20 3.08 5.14 8.28
CA TYR A 20 2.94 3.73 8.65
C TYR A 20 3.92 2.88 7.84
N THR A 21 4.93 2.35 8.52
CA THR A 21 5.86 1.35 7.99
C THR A 21 5.71 0.09 8.82
N PRO A 22 5.40 -1.08 8.23
CA PRO A 22 5.29 -2.32 8.99
C PRO A 22 6.61 -2.69 9.69
N VAL A 23 6.54 -3.12 10.95
CA VAL A 23 7.68 -3.46 11.80
C VAL A 23 7.55 -4.91 12.28
N LEU A 24 8.50 -5.75 11.85
CA LEU A 24 8.70 -7.12 12.32
C LEU A 24 9.94 -7.19 13.20
N PHE A 25 9.81 -7.64 14.45
CA PHE A 25 10.96 -7.88 15.32
C PHE A 25 11.53 -9.29 15.15
N LEU A 26 12.83 -9.38 14.90
CA LEU A 26 13.60 -10.63 14.90
C LEU A 26 14.48 -10.69 16.15
N THR A 27 14.44 -11.79 16.90
CA THR A 27 14.92 -11.77 18.29
C THR A 27 15.28 -13.15 18.82
N ALA A 28 16.20 -13.23 19.77
CA ALA A 28 16.44 -14.48 20.51
C ALA A 28 15.62 -14.57 21.82
N LYS A 29 14.93 -13.49 22.19
CA LYS A 29 14.10 -13.44 23.40
C LYS A 29 12.72 -14.01 23.11
N ASP A 30 12.40 -15.12 23.72
CA ASP A 30 11.22 -15.96 23.49
C ASP A 30 10.16 -15.86 24.60
N THR A 31 10.41 -15.06 25.65
CA THR A 31 9.43 -14.88 26.72
C THR A 31 8.18 -14.16 26.22
N VAL A 32 7.03 -14.51 26.78
CA VAL A 32 5.76 -13.84 26.48
C VAL A 32 5.86 -12.34 26.82
N GLY A 33 6.52 -11.99 27.92
CA GLY A 33 6.72 -10.60 28.34
C GLY A 33 7.51 -9.76 27.33
N ASP A 34 8.57 -10.31 26.73
CA ASP A 34 9.35 -9.63 25.69
C ASP A 34 8.54 -9.40 24.40
N ARG A 35 7.59 -10.30 24.09
CA ARG A 35 6.70 -10.17 22.93
C ARG A 35 5.65 -9.09 23.16
N VAL A 36 4.97 -9.13 24.30
CA VAL A 36 3.96 -8.14 24.69
C VAL A 36 4.58 -6.74 24.69
N THR A 37 5.74 -6.57 25.33
CA THR A 37 6.46 -5.29 25.37
C THR A 37 6.81 -4.76 23.97
N GLY A 38 7.15 -5.66 23.03
CA GLY A 38 7.45 -5.28 21.65
C GLY A 38 6.21 -4.81 20.88
N LEU A 39 5.08 -5.49 21.05
CA LEU A 39 3.80 -5.11 20.44
C LEU A 39 3.29 -3.79 21.02
N ASP A 40 3.37 -3.60 22.35
CA ASP A 40 2.97 -2.36 23.03
C ASP A 40 3.80 -1.15 22.58
N ALA A 41 5.08 -1.37 22.23
CA ALA A 41 5.95 -0.33 21.67
C ALA A 41 5.59 0.02 20.21
N GLY A 42 4.66 -0.71 19.59
CA GLY A 42 4.12 -0.44 18.27
C GLY A 42 4.64 -1.35 17.16
N ALA A 43 5.29 -2.49 17.48
CA ALA A 43 5.61 -3.49 16.46
C ALA A 43 4.34 -4.19 15.96
N ASP A 44 4.33 -4.57 14.69
CA ASP A 44 3.17 -5.22 14.06
C ASP A 44 3.22 -6.74 14.18
N ASP A 45 4.43 -7.32 14.25
CA ASP A 45 4.62 -8.75 14.49
C ASP A 45 6.01 -9.04 15.09
N TYR A 46 6.22 -10.28 15.52
CA TYR A 46 7.40 -10.75 16.21
C TYR A 46 7.77 -12.18 15.79
N LEU A 47 9.05 -12.44 15.54
CA LEU A 47 9.59 -13.74 15.15
C LEU A 47 10.84 -14.10 15.96
N VAL A 48 10.78 -15.22 16.66
CA VAL A 48 11.86 -15.75 17.52
C VAL A 48 12.90 -16.49 16.66
N LYS A 49 14.18 -16.36 17.03
CA LYS A 49 15.33 -17.05 16.45
C LYS A 49 15.66 -18.31 17.24
N PRO A 50 16.08 -19.40 16.58
CA PRO A 50 16.17 -19.56 15.12
C PRO A 50 14.78 -19.69 14.48
N PHE A 51 14.65 -19.19 13.25
CA PHE A 51 13.41 -19.28 12.47
C PHE A 51 13.67 -19.89 11.10
N GLU A 52 12.63 -20.48 10.53
CA GLU A 52 12.63 -20.97 9.15
C GLU A 52 12.42 -19.82 8.16
N LEU A 53 13.12 -19.87 7.02
CA LEU A 53 12.98 -18.83 5.98
C LEU A 53 11.54 -18.73 5.47
N ARG A 54 10.83 -19.87 5.36
CA ARG A 54 9.42 -19.90 4.95
C ARG A 54 8.52 -19.17 5.95
N GLU A 55 8.80 -19.28 7.24
CA GLU A 55 8.04 -18.57 8.28
C GLU A 55 8.28 -17.06 8.19
N LEU A 56 9.54 -16.64 8.05
CA LEU A 56 9.90 -15.23 7.85
C LEU A 56 9.16 -14.63 6.65
N LEU A 57 9.20 -15.31 5.50
CA LEU A 57 8.52 -14.85 4.29
C LEU A 57 7.01 -14.75 4.48
N ALA A 58 6.39 -15.73 5.11
CA ALA A 58 4.96 -15.71 5.40
C ALA A 58 4.55 -14.50 6.26
N ARG A 59 5.33 -14.17 7.29
CA ARG A 59 5.08 -13.00 8.15
C ARG A 59 5.30 -11.69 7.42
N VAL A 60 6.35 -11.59 6.62
CA VAL A 60 6.59 -10.40 5.77
C VAL A 60 5.41 -10.19 4.82
N TRP A 61 4.94 -11.23 4.14
CA TRP A 61 3.77 -11.11 3.26
C TRP A 61 2.49 -10.80 4.03
N ALA A 62 2.32 -11.29 5.25
CA ALA A 62 1.19 -10.93 6.10
C ALA A 62 1.22 -9.44 6.49
N LEU A 63 2.39 -8.90 6.85
CA LEU A 63 2.57 -7.48 7.19
C LEU A 63 2.41 -6.53 6.02
N LEU A 64 2.83 -6.96 4.83
CA LEU A 64 2.64 -6.22 3.58
C LEU A 64 1.24 -6.39 3.00
N ARG A 65 0.44 -7.31 3.55
CA ARG A 65 -0.96 -7.46 3.16
C ARG A 65 -1.71 -6.24 3.62
N ARG A 66 -1.76 -5.25 2.73
CA ARG A 66 -2.65 -4.12 2.88
C ARG A 66 -4.06 -4.69 3.11
N PRO A 67 -4.75 -4.34 4.20
CA PRO A 67 -6.17 -4.59 4.25
C PRO A 67 -6.74 -3.94 3.00
N GLN A 68 -7.41 -4.73 2.17
CA GLN A 68 -8.26 -4.27 1.07
C GLN A 68 -9.41 -3.36 1.56
N SER A 69 -9.37 -2.90 2.82
CA SER A 69 -10.44 -2.23 3.53
C SER A 69 -10.09 -0.85 4.08
N ILE A 70 -8.87 -0.31 3.92
CA ILE A 70 -8.57 1.09 4.33
C ILE A 70 -7.67 1.82 3.32
N GLU A 71 -7.81 1.49 2.03
CA GLU A 71 -7.72 2.51 0.99
C GLU A 71 -8.94 2.32 0.12
N THR A 72 -9.73 3.38 0.01
CA THR A 72 -10.78 3.61 -0.97
C THR A 72 -10.49 2.92 -2.29
N SER A 73 -11.08 1.75 -2.46
CA SER A 73 -11.35 1.14 -3.74
C SER A 73 -12.46 0.14 -3.46
N THR A 74 -13.72 0.61 -3.56
CA THR A 74 -14.56 0.01 -4.59
C THR A 74 -13.62 -0.39 -5.72
N THR A 75 -13.66 -1.63 -6.20
CA THR A 75 -13.29 -1.83 -7.60
C THR A 75 -14.18 -0.86 -8.34
N GLU A 76 -13.73 0.39 -8.51
CA GLU A 76 -14.40 1.42 -9.26
C GLU A 76 -14.13 0.94 -10.68
N GLN A 77 -14.92 -0.06 -11.08
CA GLN A 77 -15.04 -0.49 -12.46
C GLN A 77 -15.38 0.72 -13.32
N HIS A 78 -15.90 1.79 -12.71
CA HIS A 78 -16.09 3.10 -13.28
C HIS A 78 -15.17 4.15 -12.65
N LEU A 79 -14.15 4.63 -13.38
CA LEU A 79 -13.33 5.77 -12.97
C LEU A 79 -13.83 7.06 -13.63
N GLN A 80 -13.83 8.19 -12.92
CA GLN A 80 -14.22 9.48 -13.49
C GLN A 80 -13.20 10.58 -13.19
N VAL A 81 -12.80 11.33 -14.22
CA VAL A 81 -11.95 12.52 -14.13
C VAL A 81 -12.53 13.61 -15.02
N ALA A 82 -13.07 14.67 -14.41
CA ALA A 82 -13.77 15.74 -15.10
C ALA A 82 -14.89 15.19 -16.02
N ASP A 83 -14.79 15.41 -17.33
CA ASP A 83 -15.76 14.96 -18.34
C ASP A 83 -15.45 13.57 -18.92
N LEU A 84 -14.39 12.91 -18.43
CA LEU A 84 -13.96 11.57 -18.86
C LEU A 84 -14.38 10.52 -17.83
N GLU A 85 -15.05 9.49 -18.32
CA GLU A 85 -15.46 8.31 -17.57
C GLU A 85 -14.81 7.06 -18.20
N LEU A 86 -14.45 6.06 -17.39
CA LEU A 86 -13.83 4.83 -17.84
C LEU A 86 -14.49 3.63 -17.16
N ASP A 87 -15.16 2.80 -17.95
CA ASP A 87 -15.62 1.48 -17.60
C ASP A 87 -14.54 0.44 -17.92
N ILE A 88 -13.86 -0.02 -16.88
CA ILE A 88 -12.75 -0.97 -16.96
C ILE A 88 -13.26 -2.37 -17.35
N GLU A 89 -14.46 -2.75 -16.92
CA GLU A 89 -15.04 -4.07 -17.20
C GLU A 89 -15.37 -4.21 -18.68
N ASN A 90 -16.01 -3.19 -19.25
CA ASN A 90 -16.39 -3.18 -20.66
C ASN A 90 -15.26 -2.67 -21.58
N GLN A 91 -14.14 -2.19 -21.03
CA GLN A 91 -13.04 -1.57 -21.78
C GLN A 91 -13.51 -0.39 -22.65
N VAL A 92 -14.39 0.43 -22.09
CA VAL A 92 -15.01 1.57 -22.76
C VAL A 92 -14.81 2.83 -21.93
N ALA A 93 -14.41 3.92 -22.58
CA ALA A 93 -14.43 5.25 -21.99
C ALA A 93 -15.56 6.10 -22.59
N TYR A 94 -16.04 7.08 -21.83
CA TYR A 94 -17.01 8.07 -22.27
C TYR A 94 -16.45 9.46 -22.07
N ARG A 95 -16.55 10.33 -23.08
CA ARG A 95 -16.21 11.74 -22.95
C ARG A 95 -17.26 12.63 -23.57
N GLY A 96 -17.89 13.49 -22.77
CA GLY A 96 -18.99 14.33 -23.25
C GLY A 96 -20.13 13.52 -23.90
N GLY A 97 -20.40 12.31 -23.40
CA GLY A 97 -21.40 11.39 -23.93
C GLY A 97 -20.99 10.59 -25.17
N GLN A 98 -19.76 10.77 -25.69
CA GLN A 98 -19.23 9.96 -26.79
C GLN A 98 -18.50 8.72 -26.28
N ILE A 99 -18.79 7.57 -26.89
CA ILE A 99 -18.17 6.28 -26.59
C ILE A 99 -16.80 6.19 -27.26
N ILE A 100 -15.80 5.76 -26.50
CA ILE A 100 -14.43 5.49 -26.94
C ILE A 100 -14.11 4.04 -26.57
N ASN A 101 -14.08 3.15 -27.56
CA ASN A 101 -13.66 1.77 -27.35
C ASN A 101 -12.14 1.72 -27.16
N LEU A 102 -11.68 0.98 -26.17
CA LEU A 102 -10.26 0.84 -25.85
C LEU A 102 -9.83 -0.60 -26.06
N SER A 103 -8.59 -0.80 -26.52
CA SER A 103 -7.92 -2.07 -26.33
C SER A 103 -7.59 -2.28 -24.84
N GLU A 104 -7.36 -3.53 -24.45
CA GLU A 104 -6.99 -3.89 -23.08
C GLU A 104 -5.80 -3.07 -22.55
N LYS A 105 -4.77 -2.86 -23.38
CA LYS A 105 -3.59 -2.07 -23.02
C LYS A 105 -3.91 -0.58 -22.81
N GLU A 106 -4.77 -0.01 -23.65
CA GLU A 106 -5.20 1.39 -23.53
C GLU A 106 -6.07 1.59 -22.29
N CYS A 107 -6.97 0.65 -22.01
CA CYS A 107 -7.79 0.64 -20.79
C CYS A 107 -6.91 0.61 -19.53
N GLN A 108 -5.94 -0.30 -19.46
CA GLN A 108 -5.00 -0.41 -18.33
C GLN A 108 -4.17 0.87 -18.16
N LEU A 109 -3.68 1.44 -19.26
CA LEU A 109 -2.88 2.66 -19.21
C LEU A 109 -3.70 3.87 -18.77
N LEU A 110 -4.93 3.99 -19.26
CA LEU A 110 -5.83 5.08 -18.88
C LEU A 110 -6.25 4.97 -17.41
N ALA A 111 -6.61 3.76 -16.94
CA ALA A 111 -6.91 3.51 -15.54
C ALA A 111 -5.71 3.87 -14.63
N TYR A 112 -4.49 3.57 -15.07
CA TYR A 112 -3.28 3.97 -14.36
C TYR A 112 -3.16 5.50 -14.27
N PHE A 113 -3.39 6.25 -15.35
CA PHE A 113 -3.34 7.71 -15.33
C PHE A 113 -4.47 8.35 -14.52
N MET A 114 -5.66 7.75 -14.48
CA MET A 114 -6.80 8.28 -13.72
C MET A 114 -6.68 8.02 -12.22
N THR A 115 -6.09 6.89 -11.82
CA THR A 115 -5.89 6.53 -10.39
C THR A 115 -4.64 7.17 -9.79
N LYS A 116 -3.62 7.42 -10.60
CA LYS A 116 -2.42 8.15 -10.18
C LYS A 116 -2.60 9.62 -10.56
N LYS A 117 -2.77 10.49 -9.56
CA LYS A 117 -2.76 11.96 -9.68
C LYS A 117 -1.40 12.43 -10.19
N SER A 118 -1.12 12.19 -11.48
CA SER A 118 0.10 12.60 -12.16
C SER A 118 -0.05 14.08 -12.47
N GLY A 119 0.98 14.88 -12.14
CA GLY A 119 1.02 16.33 -12.35
C GLY A 119 1.06 16.75 -13.82
N LEU A 120 0.47 15.97 -14.73
CA LEU A 120 0.30 16.31 -16.13
C LEU A 120 -0.83 17.34 -16.22
N LYS A 121 -0.45 18.62 -16.19
CA LYS A 121 -1.33 19.72 -16.59
C LYS A 121 -1.89 19.38 -17.99
N PRO A 122 -3.21 19.47 -18.20
CA PRO A 122 -3.76 19.31 -19.54
C PRO A 122 -3.09 20.33 -20.48
N PRO A 123 -2.83 19.96 -21.74
CA PRO A 123 -2.28 20.90 -22.71
C PRO A 123 -3.23 22.09 -22.82
N LEU A 124 -2.70 23.29 -22.59
CA LEU A 124 -3.42 24.55 -22.78
C LEU A 124 -4.02 24.54 -24.18
N SER A 125 -5.35 24.54 -24.26
CA SER A 125 -6.08 24.83 -25.50
C SER A 125 -5.58 26.17 -26.01
N ARG A 126 -4.84 26.17 -27.12
CA ARG A 126 -4.56 27.39 -27.86
C ARG A 126 -5.87 27.84 -28.48
N GLY A 127 -6.44 28.92 -27.92
CA GLY A 127 -7.32 29.81 -28.67
C GLY A 127 -6.53 30.64 -29.66
#